data_AF-A0ABF7QAZ3-F1
#
_entry.id   AF-A0ABF7QAZ3-F1
#
_cell.length_a   1.000
_cell.length_b   1.000
_cell.length_c   1.000
_cell.angle_alpha   90.00
_cell.angle_beta   90.00
_cell.angle_gamma   90.00
#
_symmetry.space_group_name_H-M   'P 1'
#
loop_
_entity.id
_entity.type
_entity.pdbx_description
1 polymer ?
#
loop_
_entity_poly.entity_id
_entity_poly.type
_entity_poly.pdbx_seq_one_letter_code
_entity_poly.pdbx_strand_id
1 'polypeptide(L)'
;MRMSNEPESSLTGAAFELDNAGYRPMPDMEEPPERDAIEADAMSLREVAERRTERPAPVMVREYVDEAGNVIDRNEAVTLERAARDHARVRAAETRESGAGQANEPRDDEAPQASGEELQGRAADGVEQQDAAGGPPDTGVASRLAPELEKALQHPQVLEAIEQKIGEAENARRSYQEGLASAVQIAQASFLSQFPEFAGMPAEQVPAVLERMSRDDPDRFGRIQAAVAMSDQLLAQQAQEQRRQAEVAQQGFQSFAQEQDSRLESMLAREPKAVRQAVAAEIMAAARENGISAAELNRLFETEPLMRHATFQRMMYDAARYRLMMRAKDDAVTKAVPPVMRPGVATSSRERGQDLRELNARLTSSGDLKDAVALYQARISRRP
;
A
#
# COMPACT_ATOMS: atom_id res chain seq x y z
N MET A 1 50.40 35.88 29.20
CA MET A 1 49.03 35.65 29.71
C MET A 1 48.24 34.93 28.63
N ARG A 2 48.11 33.60 28.75
CA ARG A 2 47.16 32.79 27.97
C ARG A 2 46.01 32.50 28.92
N MET A 3 44.83 33.02 28.60
CA MET A 3 43.59 32.75 29.34
C MET A 3 43.10 31.37 28.89
N SER A 4 43.12 30.41 29.81
CA SER A 4 42.51 29.10 29.61
C SER A 4 40.99 29.25 29.69
N ASN A 5 40.29 28.97 28.60
CA ASN A 5 38.83 28.82 28.63
C ASN A 5 38.52 27.49 29.34
N GLU A 6 38.02 27.57 30.56
CA GLU A 6 37.36 26.44 31.20
C GLU A 6 36.01 26.18 30.50
N PRO A 7 35.68 24.94 30.13
CA PRO A 7 34.38 24.61 29.55
C PRO A 7 33.28 24.72 30.61
N GLU A 8 32.21 25.45 30.30
CA GLU A 8 31.01 25.54 31.15
C GLU A 8 30.39 24.14 31.32
N SER A 9 30.48 23.59 32.53
CA SER A 9 30.16 22.18 32.85
C SER A 9 28.66 21.88 32.99
N SER A 10 27.78 22.68 32.41
CA SER A 10 26.31 22.55 32.58
C SER A 10 25.57 21.99 31.36
N LEU A 11 26.24 21.73 30.24
CA LEU A 11 25.61 21.17 29.03
C LEU A 11 25.48 19.65 29.16
N THR A 12 24.24 19.14 29.17
CA THR A 12 23.92 17.70 29.17
C THR A 12 23.05 17.36 27.97
N GLY A 13 23.14 16.11 27.48
CA GLY A 13 22.35 15.62 26.36
C GLY A 13 22.82 16.13 24.99
N ALA A 14 21.89 16.33 24.04
CA ALA A 14 22.18 16.65 22.64
C ALA A 14 23.03 17.92 22.45
N ALA A 15 22.92 18.89 23.37
CA ALA A 15 23.71 20.12 23.34
C ALA A 15 25.21 19.87 23.62
N PHE A 16 25.54 18.87 24.45
CA PHE A 16 26.92 18.47 24.72
C PHE A 16 27.56 17.75 23.51
N GLU A 17 26.78 16.92 22.81
CA GLU A 17 27.27 16.21 21.62
C GLU A 17 27.57 17.16 20.45
N LEU A 18 26.76 18.22 20.28
CA LEU A 18 26.96 19.24 19.25
C LEU A 18 28.19 20.12 19.51
N ASP A 19 28.43 20.51 20.76
CA ASP A 19 29.61 21.29 21.14
C ASP A 19 30.91 20.48 20.98
N ASN A 20 30.91 19.20 21.36
CA ASN A 20 32.04 18.29 21.14
C ASN A 20 32.35 18.08 19.66
N ALA A 21 31.35 18.14 18.78
CA ALA A 21 31.51 18.03 17.34
C ALA A 21 31.93 19.36 16.67
N GLY A 22 32.14 20.43 17.44
CA GLY A 22 32.58 21.73 16.96
C GLY A 22 31.48 22.59 16.32
N TYR A 23 30.21 22.19 16.49
CA TYR A 23 29.07 22.97 16.01
C TYR A 23 28.65 23.98 17.07
N ARG A 24 28.62 25.27 16.69
CA ARG A 24 28.03 26.32 17.52
C ARG A 24 26.53 26.41 17.24
N PRO A 25 25.66 26.50 18.26
CA PRO A 25 24.25 26.74 18.04
C PRO A 25 24.06 28.06 17.29
N MET A 26 23.19 28.03 16.28
CA MET A 26 22.85 29.20 15.48
C MET A 26 22.08 30.19 16.39
N PRO A 27 22.44 31.49 16.44
CA PRO A 27 21.67 32.45 17.20
C PRO A 27 20.25 32.52 16.64
N ASP A 28 19.26 32.42 17.52
CA ASP A 28 17.85 32.54 17.15
C ASP A 28 17.65 33.87 16.41
N MET A 29 17.11 33.81 15.20
CA MET A 29 16.72 35.01 14.46
C MET A 29 15.62 35.69 15.25
N GLU A 30 15.82 36.95 15.63
CA GLU A 30 14.76 37.81 16.15
C GLU A 30 13.56 37.73 15.19
N GLU A 31 12.45 37.20 15.68
CA GLU A 31 11.23 37.03 14.91
C GLU A 31 10.79 38.40 14.36
N PRO A 32 10.57 38.54 13.04
CA PRO A 32 10.01 39.77 12.51
C PRO A 32 8.62 39.98 13.11
N PRO A 33 8.23 41.24 13.42
CA PRO A 33 6.94 41.53 14.03
C PRO A 33 5.80 41.01 13.15
N GLU A 34 4.90 40.26 13.79
CA GLU A 34 3.68 39.68 13.24
C GLU A 34 2.98 40.66 12.30
N ARG A 35 2.99 40.34 11.01
CA ARG A 35 2.07 40.94 10.03
C ARG A 35 0.85 40.06 9.95
N ASP A 36 -0.24 40.60 10.49
CA ASP A 36 -1.65 40.31 10.24
C ASP A 36 -1.97 38.87 9.82
N ALA A 37 -2.35 38.10 10.84
CA ALA A 37 -2.90 36.77 10.76
C ALA A 37 -4.02 36.67 9.72
N ILE A 38 -3.86 35.70 8.82
CA ILE A 38 -4.98 35.09 8.11
C ILE A 38 -5.75 34.31 9.18
N GLU A 39 -6.79 34.94 9.72
CA GLU A 39 -7.81 34.30 10.55
C GLU A 39 -8.63 33.33 9.67
N ALA A 40 -8.13 32.12 9.46
CA ALA A 40 -8.94 30.99 8.99
C ALA A 40 -8.28 29.65 9.39
N ASP A 41 -9.01 28.88 10.19
CA ASP A 41 -8.90 27.43 10.36
C ASP A 41 -7.82 26.80 11.26
N ALA A 42 -6.99 27.56 11.98
CA ALA A 42 -6.12 26.96 13.02
C ALA A 42 -6.85 26.64 14.33
N MET A 43 -7.99 27.29 14.62
CA MET A 43 -8.79 26.97 15.81
C MET A 43 -9.58 25.67 15.67
N SER A 44 -9.92 25.21 14.45
CA SER A 44 -10.78 24.03 14.31
C SER A 44 -10.06 22.71 14.65
N LEU A 45 -8.77 22.57 14.31
CA LEU A 45 -8.06 21.30 14.57
C LEU A 45 -7.69 21.12 16.04
N ARG A 46 -7.35 22.20 16.76
CA ARG A 46 -7.05 22.15 18.20
C ARG A 46 -8.31 21.92 19.01
N GLU A 47 -9.42 22.57 18.65
CA GLU A 47 -10.72 22.40 19.30
C GLU A 47 -11.34 21.02 18.99
N VAL A 48 -11.12 20.47 17.78
CA VAL A 48 -11.50 19.08 17.44
C VAL A 48 -10.63 18.06 18.18
N ALA A 49 -9.33 18.34 18.36
CA ALA A 49 -8.45 17.47 19.16
C ALA A 49 -8.82 17.50 20.65
N GLU A 50 -9.14 18.67 21.21
CA GLU A 50 -9.60 18.84 22.60
C GLU A 50 -10.97 18.20 22.84
N ARG A 51 -11.92 18.31 21.89
CA ARG A 51 -13.20 17.58 21.97
C ARG A 51 -13.04 16.06 21.95
N ARG A 52 -11.93 15.54 21.41
CA ARG A 52 -11.66 14.09 21.36
C ARG A 52 -10.94 13.57 22.61
N THR A 53 -10.23 14.43 23.34
CA THR A 53 -9.56 14.12 24.61
C THR A 53 -10.41 14.42 25.83
N GLU A 54 -11.48 15.21 25.70
CA GLU A 54 -12.39 15.46 26.81
C GLU A 54 -13.31 14.27 27.11
N ARG A 55 -12.89 13.55 28.15
CA ARG A 55 -13.60 12.53 28.94
C ARG A 55 -13.80 11.21 28.20
N PRO A 56 -13.18 10.10 28.67
CA PRO A 56 -13.64 8.78 28.26
C PRO A 56 -15.15 8.71 28.52
N ALA A 57 -15.91 8.26 27.53
CA ALA A 57 -17.35 8.08 27.67
C ALA A 57 -17.61 7.35 28.99
N PRO A 58 -18.57 7.81 29.81
CA PRO A 58 -18.83 7.19 31.10
C PRO A 58 -19.04 5.70 30.90
N VAL A 59 -18.26 4.88 31.61
CA VAL A 59 -18.40 3.43 31.55
C VAL A 59 -19.77 3.07 32.11
N MET A 60 -20.71 2.77 31.21
CA MET A 60 -22.06 2.35 31.56
C MET A 60 -22.00 0.90 32.04
N VAL A 61 -21.92 0.70 33.35
CA VAL A 61 -22.06 -0.63 33.97
C VAL A 61 -23.53 -1.02 33.90
N ARG A 62 -23.84 -2.12 33.21
CA ARG A 62 -25.20 -2.67 33.10
C ARG A 62 -25.31 -3.92 33.97
N GLU A 63 -26.26 -3.93 34.87
CA GLU A 63 -26.56 -5.07 35.75
C GLU A 63 -27.73 -5.89 35.18
N TYR A 64 -27.69 -7.21 35.35
CA TYR A 64 -28.81 -8.06 34.98
C TYR A 64 -29.87 -8.04 36.07
N VAL A 65 -31.14 -7.86 35.68
CA VAL A 65 -32.30 -7.89 36.57
C VAL A 65 -33.20 -9.08 36.25
N ASP A 66 -33.87 -9.61 37.27
CA ASP A 66 -34.89 -10.64 37.13
C ASP A 66 -36.22 -10.07 36.59
N GLU A 67 -37.23 -10.94 36.41
CA GLU A 67 -38.57 -10.52 35.93
C GLU A 67 -39.29 -9.58 36.91
N ALA A 68 -38.90 -9.56 38.19
CA ALA A 68 -39.43 -8.67 39.21
C ALA A 68 -38.63 -7.36 39.33
N GLY A 69 -37.57 -7.18 38.53
CA GLY A 69 -36.71 -6.00 38.52
C GLY A 69 -35.64 -5.98 39.60
N ASN A 70 -35.40 -7.09 40.30
CA ASN A 70 -34.32 -7.20 41.29
C ASN A 70 -33.01 -7.58 40.60
N VAL A 71 -31.89 -7.08 41.10
CA VAL A 71 -30.56 -7.45 40.61
C VAL A 71 -30.33 -8.94 40.87
N ILE A 72 -29.96 -9.67 39.81
CA ILE A 72 -29.67 -11.10 39.88
C ILE A 72 -28.44 -11.33 40.80
N ASP A 73 -28.48 -12.38 41.61
CA ASP A 73 -27.39 -12.71 42.54
C ASP A 73 -26.08 -12.92 41.75
N ARG A 74 -24.95 -12.44 42.31
CA ARG A 74 -23.62 -12.54 41.69
C ARG A 74 -23.18 -13.99 41.45
N ASN A 75 -23.84 -14.95 42.09
CA ASN A 75 -23.57 -16.38 41.95
C ASN A 75 -24.34 -17.04 40.79
N GLU A 76 -25.20 -16.32 40.07
CA GLU A 76 -25.91 -16.83 38.91
C GLU A 76 -25.23 -16.41 37.61
N ALA A 77 -24.91 -17.40 36.77
CA ALA A 77 -24.24 -17.17 35.49
C ALA A 77 -25.25 -17.09 34.34
N VAL A 78 -25.08 -16.11 33.46
CA VAL A 78 -25.83 -16.00 32.20
C VAL A 78 -25.17 -16.89 31.15
N THR A 79 -25.95 -17.66 30.39
CA THR A 79 -25.41 -18.45 29.28
C THR A 79 -24.91 -17.54 28.16
N LEU A 80 -23.89 -17.98 27.43
CA LEU A 80 -23.29 -17.21 26.32
C LEU A 80 -24.34 -16.80 25.27
N GLU A 81 -25.26 -17.70 24.94
CA GLU A 81 -26.34 -17.46 23.98
C GLU A 81 -27.31 -16.36 24.44
N ARG A 82 -27.63 -16.32 25.73
CA ARG A 82 -28.47 -15.27 26.31
C ARG A 82 -27.72 -13.94 26.34
N ALA A 83 -26.45 -13.92 26.74
CA ALA A 83 -25.62 -12.73 26.74
C ALA A 83 -25.47 -12.11 25.33
N ALA A 84 -25.28 -12.94 24.30
CA ALA A 84 -25.20 -12.47 22.91
C ALA A 84 -26.52 -11.85 22.43
N ARG A 85 -27.66 -12.46 22.76
CA ARG A 85 -28.99 -11.94 22.42
C ARG A 85 -29.30 -10.62 23.12
N ASP A 86 -28.97 -10.53 24.40
CA ASP A 86 -29.20 -9.33 25.21
C ASP A 86 -28.30 -8.17 24.72
N HIS A 87 -27.03 -8.45 24.40
CA HIS A 87 -26.14 -7.47 23.77
C HIS A 87 -26.66 -6.99 22.41
N ALA A 88 -27.16 -7.89 21.55
CA ALA A 88 -27.74 -7.51 20.25
C ALA A 88 -28.98 -6.62 20.40
N ARG A 89 -29.85 -6.92 21.37
CA ARG A 89 -31.02 -6.08 21.71
C ARG A 89 -30.61 -4.69 22.18
N VAL A 90 -29.62 -4.62 23.07
CA VAL A 90 -29.09 -3.34 23.57
C VAL A 90 -28.50 -2.51 22.44
N ARG A 91 -27.66 -3.09 21.59
CA ARG A 91 -27.09 -2.39 20.43
C ARG A 91 -28.15 -1.87 19.49
N ALA A 92 -29.19 -2.66 19.22
CA ALA A 92 -30.32 -2.21 18.39
C ALA A 92 -31.09 -1.04 19.02
N ALA A 93 -31.25 -1.01 20.35
CA ALA A 93 -31.89 0.09 21.06
C ALA A 93 -31.01 1.35 21.06
N GLU A 94 -29.72 1.24 21.37
CA GLU A 94 -28.75 2.35 21.34
C GLU A 94 -28.64 2.98 19.94
N THR A 95 -28.68 2.15 18.89
CA THR A 95 -28.65 2.64 17.51
C THR A 95 -29.91 3.45 17.18
N ARG A 96 -31.08 3.04 17.69
CA ARG A 96 -32.34 3.81 17.53
C ARG A 96 -32.30 5.12 18.31
N GLU A 97 -31.85 5.10 19.56
CA GLU A 97 -31.76 6.32 20.39
C GLU A 97 -30.74 7.32 19.84
N SER A 98 -29.58 6.83 19.36
CA SER A 98 -28.55 7.67 18.76
C SER A 98 -28.98 8.21 17.39
N GLY A 99 -29.73 7.42 16.60
CA GLY A 99 -30.25 7.84 15.30
C GLY A 99 -31.45 8.79 15.38
N ALA A 100 -32.26 8.71 16.46
CA ALA A 100 -33.41 9.58 16.68
C ALA A 100 -33.03 11.04 16.99
N GLY A 101 -31.77 11.32 17.35
CA GLY A 101 -31.29 12.68 17.61
C GLY A 101 -30.96 13.51 16.36
N GLN A 102 -30.93 12.92 15.17
CA GLN A 102 -30.54 13.61 13.91
C GLN A 102 -31.56 13.51 12.77
N ALA A 103 -32.69 12.84 12.97
CA ALA A 103 -33.75 12.81 11.98
C ALA A 103 -34.78 13.92 12.27
N ASN A 104 -34.73 15.00 11.48
CA ASN A 104 -35.89 15.86 11.26
C ASN A 104 -37.07 14.99 10.83
N GLU A 105 -38.16 15.02 11.61
CA GLU A 105 -39.44 14.41 11.26
C GLU A 105 -39.93 14.91 9.90
N PRO A 106 -40.41 14.03 9.03
CA PRO A 106 -41.64 14.28 8.31
C PRO A 106 -42.75 13.48 8.95
N ARG A 107 -43.81 14.20 9.29
CA ARG A 107 -45.08 13.70 9.76
C ARG A 107 -45.85 12.97 8.67
N ASP A 108 -46.70 12.07 9.16
CA ASP A 108 -47.96 11.55 8.64
C ASP A 108 -47.95 10.32 7.68
N ASP A 109 -48.52 9.26 8.26
CA ASP A 109 -49.49 8.31 7.70
C ASP A 109 -49.11 7.43 6.50
N GLU A 110 -48.73 6.17 6.79
CA GLU A 110 -49.48 4.98 6.31
C GLU A 110 -48.82 3.68 6.82
N ALA A 111 -49.59 2.88 7.54
CA ALA A 111 -49.24 1.50 7.88
C ALA A 111 -49.47 0.58 6.67
N PRO A 112 -48.63 -0.45 6.50
CA PRO A 112 -49.21 -1.76 6.27
C PRO A 112 -48.64 -2.82 7.21
N GLN A 113 -49.57 -3.57 7.80
CA GLN A 113 -49.35 -4.83 8.48
C GLN A 113 -48.69 -5.82 7.51
N ALA A 114 -47.55 -6.37 7.89
CA ALA A 114 -46.97 -7.53 7.23
C ALA A 114 -46.43 -8.51 8.29
N SER A 115 -47.31 -9.46 8.61
CA SER A 115 -47.06 -10.88 8.86
C SER A 115 -45.77 -11.28 9.58
N GLY A 116 -45.91 -11.66 10.83
CA GLY A 116 -45.00 -12.60 11.47
C GLY A 116 -45.15 -13.98 10.85
N GLU A 117 -44.03 -14.51 10.36
CA GLU A 117 -43.93 -15.91 9.94
C GLU A 117 -42.95 -16.61 10.87
N GLU A 118 -43.50 -17.50 11.68
CA GLU A 118 -42.83 -18.37 12.64
C GLU A 118 -41.88 -19.32 11.90
N LEU A 119 -40.58 -19.24 12.16
CA LEU A 119 -39.65 -20.34 11.88
C LEU A 119 -39.36 -21.07 13.19
N GLN A 120 -40.32 -21.93 13.52
CA GLN A 120 -40.19 -23.00 14.49
C GLN A 120 -39.29 -24.10 13.89
N GLY A 121 -38.40 -24.62 14.73
CA GLY A 121 -37.37 -25.58 14.34
C GLY A 121 -37.90 -26.87 13.73
N ARG A 122 -37.12 -27.41 12.79
CA ARG A 122 -37.20 -28.81 12.41
C ARG A 122 -35.79 -29.36 12.32
N ALA A 123 -35.45 -30.15 13.35
CA ALA A 123 -34.37 -31.09 13.30
C ALA A 123 -34.75 -32.29 12.43
N ALA A 124 -33.70 -32.97 11.96
CA ALA A 124 -33.60 -34.33 11.47
C ALA A 124 -33.63 -34.60 9.95
N ASP A 125 -32.60 -35.36 9.58
CA ASP A 125 -32.46 -36.35 8.51
C ASP A 125 -32.18 -35.90 7.08
N GLY A 126 -30.88 -35.94 6.76
CA GLY A 126 -30.35 -36.92 5.80
C GLY A 126 -30.70 -36.71 4.33
N VAL A 127 -29.80 -36.06 3.59
CA VAL A 127 -29.69 -36.26 2.14
C VAL A 127 -28.23 -36.23 1.70
N GLU A 128 -27.83 -37.41 1.22
CA GLU A 128 -26.93 -37.74 0.13
C GLU A 128 -25.97 -36.67 -0.43
N GLN A 129 -24.71 -37.07 -0.33
CA GLN A 129 -23.57 -36.68 -1.14
C GLN A 129 -23.92 -36.75 -2.65
N GLN A 130 -24.04 -35.58 -3.29
CA GLN A 130 -23.98 -35.44 -4.73
C GLN A 130 -22.78 -34.59 -5.12
N ASP A 131 -21.88 -35.23 -5.85
CA ASP A 131 -20.81 -34.63 -6.63
C ASP A 131 -21.35 -33.50 -7.52
N ALA A 132 -20.96 -32.26 -7.21
CA ALA A 132 -21.11 -31.13 -8.11
C ALA A 132 -19.73 -30.75 -8.64
N ALA A 133 -19.51 -31.15 -9.89
CA ALA A 133 -18.38 -30.77 -10.71
C ALA A 133 -18.17 -29.24 -10.72
N GLY A 134 -16.91 -28.84 -10.55
CA GLY A 134 -16.46 -27.47 -10.78
C GLY A 134 -16.62 -27.08 -12.24
N GLY A 135 -17.71 -26.36 -12.55
CA GLY A 135 -17.75 -25.47 -13.70
C GLY A 135 -17.15 -24.12 -13.30
N PRO A 136 -16.24 -23.52 -14.09
CA PRO A 136 -15.77 -22.17 -13.84
C PRO A 136 -16.97 -21.20 -13.90
N PRO A 137 -17.05 -20.20 -13.02
CA PRO A 137 -18.08 -19.18 -13.10
C PRO A 137 -17.95 -18.44 -14.43
N ASP A 138 -19.01 -18.53 -15.21
CA ASP A 138 -19.21 -17.89 -16.51
C ASP A 138 -19.06 -16.37 -16.34
N THR A 139 -17.90 -15.84 -16.70
CA THR A 139 -17.49 -14.43 -16.55
C THR A 139 -17.92 -13.57 -17.74
N GLY A 140 -19.03 -13.93 -18.38
CA GLY A 140 -19.57 -13.26 -19.57
C GLY A 140 -20.48 -12.06 -19.31
N VAL A 141 -20.74 -11.68 -18.05
CA VAL A 141 -21.69 -10.60 -17.70
C VAL A 141 -20.98 -9.33 -17.22
N ALA A 142 -19.88 -8.95 -17.88
CA ALA A 142 -19.44 -7.58 -17.82
C ALA A 142 -20.31 -6.75 -18.80
N SER A 143 -20.84 -5.63 -18.30
CA SER A 143 -21.31 -4.49 -19.10
C SER A 143 -22.79 -4.45 -19.51
N ARG A 144 -23.68 -4.43 -18.52
CA ARG A 144 -24.78 -3.44 -18.43
C ARG A 144 -25.32 -3.48 -17.01
N LEU A 145 -24.75 -2.65 -16.13
CA LEU A 145 -25.44 -2.27 -14.89
C LEU A 145 -26.85 -1.81 -15.31
N ALA A 146 -27.88 -2.29 -14.61
CA ALA A 146 -29.24 -1.85 -14.90
C ALA A 146 -29.24 -0.31 -14.90
N PRO A 147 -29.84 0.38 -15.89
CA PRO A 147 -29.78 1.85 -16.00
C PRO A 147 -30.35 2.56 -14.76
N GLU A 148 -31.16 1.86 -13.97
CA GLU A 148 -31.65 2.31 -12.67
C GLU A 148 -30.54 2.37 -11.61
N LEU A 149 -29.60 1.43 -11.61
CA LEU A 149 -28.47 1.39 -10.69
C LEU A 149 -27.46 2.51 -10.99
N GLU A 150 -27.25 2.83 -12.26
CA GLU A 150 -26.40 3.96 -12.66
C GLU A 150 -26.99 5.30 -12.21
N LYS A 151 -28.33 5.46 -12.27
CA LYS A 151 -29.02 6.62 -11.70
C LYS A 151 -28.94 6.65 -10.17
N ALA A 152 -29.04 5.49 -9.51
CA ALA A 152 -28.94 5.40 -8.05
C ALA A 152 -27.53 5.79 -7.55
N LEU A 153 -26.47 5.35 -8.25
CA LEU A 153 -25.08 5.70 -7.91
C LEU A 153 -24.75 7.18 -8.11
N GLN A 154 -25.56 7.93 -8.86
CA GLN A 154 -25.42 9.39 -8.97
C GLN A 154 -26.00 10.14 -7.76
N HIS A 155 -26.79 9.46 -6.91
CA HIS A 155 -27.42 10.11 -5.76
C HIS A 155 -26.44 10.17 -4.57
N PRO A 156 -26.17 11.35 -3.98
CA PRO A 156 -25.17 11.50 -2.92
C PRO A 156 -25.48 10.65 -1.68
N GLN A 157 -26.74 10.48 -1.32
CA GLN A 157 -27.14 9.63 -0.19
C GLN A 157 -26.82 8.13 -0.42
N VAL A 158 -26.85 7.67 -1.68
CA VAL A 158 -26.50 6.27 -2.00
C VAL A 158 -24.99 6.08 -1.88
N LEU A 159 -24.20 7.07 -2.33
CA LEU A 159 -22.75 7.05 -2.13
C LEU A 159 -22.38 7.05 -0.65
N GLU A 160 -22.98 7.94 0.14
CA GLU A 160 -22.75 8.00 1.59
C GLU A 160 -23.15 6.68 2.29
N ALA A 161 -24.28 6.09 1.92
CA ALA A 161 -24.68 4.78 2.45
C ALA A 161 -23.71 3.66 2.07
N ILE A 162 -23.17 3.67 0.84
CA ILE A 162 -22.16 2.73 0.38
C ILE A 162 -20.86 2.92 1.17
N GLU A 163 -20.37 4.16 1.32
CA GLU A 163 -19.17 4.49 2.08
C GLU A 163 -19.31 4.07 3.55
N GLN A 164 -20.47 4.36 4.17
CA GLN A 164 -20.76 3.92 5.53
C GLN A 164 -20.72 2.39 5.64
N LYS A 165 -21.34 1.67 4.70
CA LYS A 165 -21.34 0.19 4.71
C LYS A 165 -19.96 -0.40 4.48
N ILE A 166 -19.15 0.21 3.61
CA ILE A 166 -17.75 -0.18 3.42
C ILE A 166 -16.97 0.05 4.73
N GLY A 167 -17.14 1.21 5.37
CA GLY A 167 -16.51 1.51 6.65
C GLY A 167 -16.90 0.54 7.77
N GLU A 168 -18.20 0.19 7.87
CA GLU A 168 -18.69 -0.83 8.82
C GLU A 168 -18.05 -2.20 8.54
N ALA A 169 -17.99 -2.62 7.27
CA ALA A 169 -17.38 -3.89 6.87
C ALA A 169 -15.87 -3.92 7.14
N GLU A 170 -15.15 -2.84 6.87
CA GLU A 170 -13.73 -2.72 7.18
C GLU A 170 -13.47 -2.76 8.68
N ASN A 171 -14.26 -2.05 9.47
CA ASN A 171 -14.15 -2.06 10.92
C ASN A 171 -14.40 -3.47 11.47
N ALA A 172 -15.46 -4.15 10.99
CA ALA A 172 -15.72 -5.54 11.36
C ALA A 172 -14.55 -6.47 10.99
N ARG A 173 -13.93 -6.27 9.82
CA ARG A 173 -12.75 -7.05 9.39
C ARG A 173 -11.55 -6.79 10.29
N ARG A 174 -11.25 -5.53 10.63
CA ARG A 174 -10.14 -5.16 11.53
C ARG A 174 -10.36 -5.74 12.92
N SER A 175 -11.56 -5.56 13.49
CA SER A 175 -11.90 -6.13 14.80
C SER A 175 -11.82 -7.66 14.81
N TYR A 176 -12.18 -8.33 13.73
CA TYR A 176 -12.02 -9.78 13.61
C TYR A 176 -10.53 -10.20 13.62
N GLN A 177 -9.68 -9.49 12.88
CA GLN A 177 -8.24 -9.78 12.85
C GLN A 177 -7.56 -9.52 14.19
N GLU A 178 -7.91 -8.41 14.84
CA GLU A 178 -7.46 -8.09 16.19
C GLU A 178 -7.92 -9.14 17.19
N GLY A 179 -9.21 -9.53 17.12
CA GLY A 179 -9.78 -10.59 17.95
C GLY A 179 -9.07 -11.94 17.76
N LEU A 180 -8.72 -12.30 16.53
CA LEU A 180 -7.97 -13.52 16.23
C LEU A 180 -6.54 -13.47 16.77
N ALA A 181 -5.86 -12.33 16.64
CA ALA A 181 -4.53 -12.13 17.21
C ALA A 181 -4.57 -12.20 18.76
N SER A 182 -5.57 -11.57 19.39
CA SER A 182 -5.79 -11.66 20.84
C SER A 182 -6.13 -13.08 21.27
N ALA A 183 -6.93 -13.82 20.50
CA ALA A 183 -7.25 -15.21 20.80
C ALA A 183 -6.00 -16.12 20.78
N VAL A 184 -5.09 -15.90 19.82
CA VAL A 184 -3.79 -16.60 19.77
C VAL A 184 -2.95 -16.28 21.00
N GLN A 185 -2.86 -15.01 21.41
CA GLN A 185 -2.13 -14.62 22.62
C GLN A 185 -2.72 -15.23 23.89
N ILE A 186 -4.05 -15.22 24.02
CA ILE A 186 -4.75 -15.84 25.15
C ILE A 186 -4.52 -17.35 25.17
N ALA A 187 -4.57 -18.02 24.01
CA ALA A 187 -4.31 -19.45 23.90
C ALA A 187 -2.88 -19.78 24.35
N GLN A 188 -1.88 -19.00 23.94
CA GLN A 188 -0.49 -19.17 24.37
C GLN A 188 -0.31 -18.93 25.88
N ALA A 189 -0.90 -17.87 26.42
CA ALA A 189 -0.85 -17.59 27.85
C ALA A 189 -1.55 -18.67 28.67
N SER A 190 -2.70 -19.16 28.20
CA SER A 190 -3.44 -20.26 28.82
C SER A 190 -2.63 -21.56 28.79
N PHE A 191 -1.95 -21.84 27.67
CA PHE A 191 -1.06 -22.99 27.54
C PHE A 191 0.09 -22.93 28.58
N LEU A 192 0.79 -21.80 28.67
CA LEU A 192 1.88 -21.64 29.64
C LEU A 192 1.39 -21.67 31.10
N SER A 193 0.19 -21.16 31.37
CA SER A 193 -0.42 -21.22 32.70
C SER A 193 -0.82 -22.64 33.09
N GLN A 194 -1.25 -23.47 32.13
CA GLN A 194 -1.64 -24.87 32.37
C GLN A 194 -0.43 -25.80 32.43
N PHE A 195 0.65 -25.46 31.72
CA PHE A 195 1.84 -26.30 31.57
C PHE A 195 3.13 -25.50 31.81
N PRO A 196 3.38 -25.06 33.05
CA PRO A 196 4.56 -24.25 33.39
C PRO A 196 5.88 -24.98 33.12
N GLU A 197 5.89 -26.31 33.04
CA GLU A 197 7.07 -27.11 32.68
C GLU A 197 7.63 -26.81 31.29
N PHE A 198 6.81 -26.27 30.37
CA PHE A 198 7.28 -25.84 29.05
C PHE A 198 7.79 -24.39 29.05
N ALA A 199 7.54 -23.62 30.11
CA ALA A 199 8.03 -22.26 30.21
C ALA A 199 9.57 -22.25 30.31
N GLY A 200 10.23 -21.73 29.28
CA GLY A 200 11.70 -21.67 29.22
C GLY A 200 12.38 -22.94 28.71
N MET A 201 11.62 -23.95 28.30
CA MET A 201 12.17 -25.13 27.64
C MET A 201 12.51 -24.81 26.17
N PRO A 202 13.71 -25.17 25.67
CA PRO A 202 14.01 -25.02 24.26
C PRO A 202 13.11 -25.96 23.43
N ALA A 203 12.69 -25.49 22.26
CA ALA A 203 11.74 -26.22 21.39
C ALA A 203 12.22 -27.64 21.04
N GLU A 204 13.54 -27.88 21.00
CA GLU A 204 14.10 -29.21 20.70
C GLU A 204 13.85 -30.25 21.80
N GLN A 205 13.60 -29.83 23.04
CA GLN A 205 13.41 -30.75 24.18
C GLN A 205 11.94 -31.13 24.41
N VAL A 206 11.00 -30.37 23.83
CA VAL A 206 9.56 -30.59 23.98
C VAL A 206 9.14 -32.02 23.58
N PRO A 207 9.60 -32.61 22.44
CA PRO A 207 9.21 -33.96 22.06
C PRO A 207 9.61 -35.04 23.08
N ALA A 208 10.80 -34.91 23.68
CA ALA A 208 11.29 -35.87 24.67
C ALA A 208 10.47 -35.81 25.97
N VAL A 209 10.08 -34.61 26.40
CA VAL A 209 9.24 -34.41 27.58
C VAL A 209 7.82 -34.93 27.34
N LEU A 210 7.27 -34.71 26.15
CA LEU A 210 5.98 -35.27 25.73
C LEU A 210 6.00 -36.80 25.71
N GLU A 211 7.07 -37.43 25.21
CA GLU A 211 7.20 -38.89 25.20
C GLU A 211 7.23 -39.45 26.63
N ARG A 212 7.97 -38.81 27.53
CA ARG A 212 7.98 -39.19 28.94
C ARG A 212 6.62 -39.01 29.60
N MET A 213 5.96 -37.87 29.35
CA MET A 213 4.64 -37.58 29.90
C MET A 213 3.57 -38.56 29.40
N SER A 214 3.67 -39.06 28.17
CA SER A 214 2.76 -40.08 27.65
C SER A 214 2.82 -41.41 28.41
N ARG A 215 3.96 -41.72 29.05
CA ARG A 215 4.15 -42.93 29.88
C ARG A 215 3.77 -42.68 31.34
N ASP A 216 4.12 -41.51 31.85
CA ASP A 216 3.95 -41.17 33.27
C ASP A 216 2.53 -40.67 33.59
N ASP A 217 1.88 -39.90 32.70
CA ASP A 217 0.55 -39.28 32.88
C ASP A 217 -0.19 -39.12 31.52
N PRO A 218 -0.92 -40.15 31.06
CA PRO A 218 -1.58 -40.14 29.75
C PRO A 218 -2.73 -39.12 29.66
N ASP A 219 -3.41 -38.82 30.76
CA ASP A 219 -4.52 -37.84 30.77
C ASP A 219 -4.00 -36.41 30.60
N ARG A 220 -2.87 -36.08 31.22
CA ARG A 220 -2.19 -34.78 31.00
C ARG A 220 -1.67 -34.65 29.59
N PHE A 221 -1.08 -35.72 29.05
CA PHE A 221 -0.64 -35.75 27.66
C PHE A 221 -1.80 -35.48 26.68
N GLY A 222 -2.97 -36.10 26.90
CA GLY A 222 -4.17 -35.84 26.09
C GLY A 222 -4.62 -34.37 26.14
N ARG A 223 -4.54 -33.72 27.30
CA ARG A 223 -4.85 -32.28 27.45
C ARG A 223 -3.87 -31.39 26.69
N ILE A 224 -2.58 -31.71 26.72
CA ILE A 224 -1.57 -30.97 25.94
C ILE A 224 -1.83 -31.13 24.45
N GLN A 225 -2.09 -32.36 23.99
CA GLN A 225 -2.41 -32.59 22.58
C GLN A 225 -3.63 -31.79 22.12
N ALA A 226 -4.69 -31.74 22.92
CA ALA A 226 -5.88 -30.95 22.62
C ALA A 226 -5.58 -29.44 22.57
N ALA A 227 -4.78 -28.93 23.51
CA ALA A 227 -4.39 -27.52 23.53
C ALA A 227 -3.49 -27.13 22.35
N VAL A 228 -2.57 -28.02 21.95
CA VAL A 228 -1.73 -27.84 20.76
C VAL A 228 -2.59 -27.85 19.50
N ALA A 229 -3.48 -28.83 19.33
CA ALA A 229 -4.36 -28.90 18.17
C ALA A 229 -5.25 -27.65 18.02
N MET A 230 -5.77 -27.12 19.14
CA MET A 230 -6.53 -25.86 19.15
C MET A 230 -5.67 -24.66 18.73
N SER A 231 -4.44 -24.58 19.22
CA SER A 231 -3.50 -23.50 18.88
C SER A 231 -3.10 -23.55 17.40
N ASP A 232 -2.83 -24.74 16.88
CA ASP A 232 -2.52 -24.95 15.45
C ASP A 232 -3.69 -24.54 14.55
N GLN A 233 -4.93 -24.86 14.95
CA GLN A 233 -6.12 -24.43 14.22
C GLN A 233 -6.24 -22.90 14.18
N LEU A 234 -6.01 -22.19 15.29
CA LEU A 234 -6.06 -20.73 15.34
C LEU A 234 -4.95 -20.10 14.48
N LEU A 235 -3.73 -20.65 14.53
CA LEU A 235 -2.61 -20.18 13.70
C LEU A 235 -2.88 -20.41 12.21
N ALA A 236 -3.46 -21.57 11.84
CA ALA A 236 -3.84 -21.87 10.47
C ALA A 236 -4.91 -20.89 9.95
N GLN A 237 -5.93 -20.58 10.77
CA GLN A 237 -6.94 -19.56 10.44
C GLN A 237 -6.31 -18.18 10.26
N GLN A 238 -5.39 -17.78 11.14
CA GLN A 238 -4.69 -16.50 11.03
C GLN A 238 -3.87 -16.42 9.74
N ALA A 239 -3.13 -17.48 9.40
CA ALA A 239 -2.34 -17.53 8.17
C ALA A 239 -3.23 -17.49 6.92
N GLN A 240 -4.39 -18.14 6.93
CA GLN A 240 -5.34 -18.11 5.83
C GLN A 240 -5.90 -16.70 5.60
N GLU A 241 -6.28 -16.00 6.68
CA GLU A 241 -6.77 -14.63 6.60
C GLU A 241 -5.70 -13.65 6.13
N GLN A 242 -4.44 -13.83 6.54
CA GLN A 242 -3.33 -13.03 6.03
C GLN A 242 -3.13 -13.23 4.51
N ARG A 243 -3.20 -14.47 4.03
CA ARG A 243 -3.09 -14.76 2.58
C ARG A 243 -4.23 -14.14 1.80
N ARG A 244 -5.47 -14.29 2.29
CA ARG A 244 -6.65 -13.69 1.66
C ARG A 244 -6.52 -12.16 1.57
N GLN A 245 -6.01 -11.51 2.62
CA GLN A 245 -5.78 -10.07 2.60
C GLN A 245 -4.70 -9.66 1.60
N ALA A 246 -3.60 -10.41 1.53
CA ALA A 246 -2.55 -10.17 0.54
C ALA A 246 -3.08 -10.31 -0.89
N GLU A 247 -3.90 -11.33 -1.17
CA GLU A 247 -4.54 -11.53 -2.47
C GLU A 247 -5.48 -10.37 -2.82
N VAL A 248 -6.34 -9.94 -1.89
CA VAL A 248 -7.24 -8.80 -2.11
C VAL A 248 -6.45 -7.51 -2.34
N ALA A 249 -5.38 -7.28 -1.58
CA ALA A 249 -4.51 -6.12 -1.78
C ALA A 249 -3.80 -6.15 -3.14
N GLN A 250 -3.30 -7.31 -3.57
CA GLN A 250 -2.69 -7.50 -4.89
C GLN A 250 -3.70 -7.26 -6.02
N GLN A 251 -4.92 -7.79 -5.91
CA GLN A 251 -5.97 -7.57 -6.89
C GLN A 251 -6.36 -6.08 -6.96
N GLY A 252 -6.53 -5.44 -5.80
CA GLY A 252 -6.82 -4.00 -5.72
C GLY A 252 -5.72 -3.14 -6.33
N PHE A 253 -4.46 -3.51 -6.09
CA PHE A 253 -3.32 -2.83 -6.71
C PHE A 253 -3.28 -3.04 -8.23
N GLN A 254 -3.55 -4.26 -8.73
CA GLN A 254 -3.60 -4.53 -10.17
C GLN A 254 -4.72 -3.74 -10.86
N SER A 255 -5.91 -3.67 -10.27
CA SER A 255 -7.01 -2.86 -10.82
C SER A 255 -6.66 -1.37 -10.82
N PHE A 256 -6.05 -0.88 -9.74
CA PHE A 256 -5.57 0.49 -9.66
C PHE A 256 -4.52 0.77 -10.75
N ALA A 257 -3.53 -0.12 -10.90
CA ALA A 257 -2.49 0.01 -11.91
C ALA A 257 -3.08 0.06 -13.34
N GLN A 258 -4.03 -0.81 -13.67
CA GLN A 258 -4.70 -0.82 -14.97
C GLN A 258 -5.48 0.48 -15.23
N GLU A 259 -6.17 1.01 -14.21
CA GLU A 259 -6.88 2.28 -14.31
C GLU A 259 -5.91 3.44 -14.54
N GLN A 260 -4.81 3.49 -13.78
CA GLN A 260 -3.79 4.54 -13.94
C GLN A 260 -3.08 4.44 -15.29
N ASP A 261 -2.72 3.23 -15.74
CA ASP A 261 -2.11 3.01 -17.04
C ASP A 261 -3.05 3.49 -18.16
N SER A 262 -4.36 3.18 -18.08
CA SER A 262 -5.37 3.66 -19.03
C SER A 262 -5.48 5.19 -19.05
N ARG A 263 -5.44 5.83 -17.86
CA ARG A 263 -5.42 7.29 -17.73
C ARG A 263 -4.15 7.88 -18.36
N LEU A 264 -2.97 7.31 -18.10
CA LEU A 264 -1.73 7.75 -18.72
C LEU A 264 -1.78 7.61 -20.25
N GLU A 265 -2.27 6.49 -20.76
CA GLU A 265 -2.43 6.26 -22.21
C GLU A 265 -3.30 7.35 -22.85
N SER A 266 -4.39 7.75 -22.19
CA SER A 266 -5.24 8.84 -22.66
C SER A 266 -4.50 10.18 -22.73
N MET A 267 -3.64 10.48 -21.74
CA MET A 267 -2.80 11.68 -21.72
C MET A 267 -1.70 11.66 -22.81
N LEU A 268 -1.29 10.46 -23.23
CA LEU A 268 -0.25 10.24 -24.25
C LEU A 268 -0.82 9.92 -25.63
N ALA A 269 -2.14 9.98 -25.83
CA ALA A 269 -2.79 9.58 -27.08
C ALA A 269 -2.31 10.35 -28.32
N ARG A 270 -1.87 11.60 -28.14
CA ARG A 270 -1.34 12.45 -29.22
C ARG A 270 0.14 12.20 -29.54
N GLU A 271 0.84 11.44 -28.71
CA GLU A 271 2.28 11.21 -28.86
C GLU A 271 2.58 9.99 -29.76
N PRO A 272 3.46 10.15 -30.77
CA PRO A 272 3.89 9.03 -31.60
C PRO A 272 4.53 7.91 -30.78
N LYS A 273 4.28 6.65 -31.16
CA LYS A 273 4.86 5.48 -30.46
C LYS A 273 6.40 5.51 -30.39
N ALA A 274 7.06 6.00 -31.44
CA ALA A 274 8.51 6.15 -31.46
C ALA A 274 9.03 7.15 -30.40
N VAL A 275 8.32 8.27 -30.21
CA VAL A 275 8.65 9.25 -29.17
C VAL A 275 8.46 8.63 -27.79
N ARG A 276 7.36 7.90 -27.57
CA ARG A 276 7.09 7.22 -26.31
C ARG A 276 8.18 6.21 -25.93
N GLN A 277 8.65 5.42 -26.88
CA GLN A 277 9.73 4.45 -26.66
C GLN A 277 11.07 5.14 -26.35
N ALA A 278 11.39 6.23 -27.06
CA ALA A 278 12.62 6.98 -26.82
C ALA A 278 12.61 7.66 -25.44
N VAL A 279 11.47 8.22 -25.02
CA VAL A 279 11.29 8.78 -23.68
C VAL A 279 11.39 7.68 -22.61
N ALA A 280 10.77 6.51 -22.81
CA ALA A 280 10.89 5.38 -21.89
C ALA A 280 12.35 4.92 -21.72
N ALA A 281 13.12 4.85 -22.81
CA ALA A 281 14.55 4.53 -22.75
C ALA A 281 15.34 5.61 -21.97
N GLU A 282 15.01 6.89 -22.16
CA GLU A 282 15.62 8.00 -21.42
C GLU A 282 15.25 7.98 -19.93
N ILE A 283 14.03 7.59 -19.55
CA ILE A 283 13.65 7.38 -18.14
C ILE A 283 14.57 6.33 -17.51
N MET A 284 14.77 5.19 -18.17
CA MET A 284 15.64 4.12 -17.68
C MET A 284 17.11 4.55 -17.58
N ALA A 285 17.58 5.34 -18.56
CA ALA A 285 18.94 5.88 -18.55
C ALA A 285 19.12 6.89 -17.40
N ALA A 286 18.17 7.81 -17.24
CA ALA A 286 18.15 8.78 -16.16
C ALA A 286 18.11 8.11 -14.77
N ALA A 287 17.30 7.07 -14.60
CA ALA A 287 17.26 6.29 -13.36
C ALA A 287 18.63 5.67 -13.05
N ARG A 288 19.27 5.05 -14.06
CA ARG A 288 20.61 4.44 -13.92
C ARG A 288 21.68 5.46 -13.57
N GLU A 289 21.65 6.65 -14.17
CA GLU A 289 22.59 7.74 -13.86
C GLU A 289 22.45 8.22 -12.41
N ASN A 290 21.25 8.11 -11.82
CA ASN A 290 20.99 8.43 -10.42
C ASN A 290 21.18 7.23 -9.47
N GLY A 291 21.78 6.13 -9.94
CA GLY A 291 22.07 4.96 -9.12
C GLY A 291 20.88 4.00 -8.90
N ILE A 292 19.72 4.27 -9.52
CA ILE A 292 18.55 3.37 -9.43
C ILE A 292 18.68 2.30 -10.52
N SER A 293 18.70 1.04 -10.11
CA SER A 293 18.77 -0.07 -11.07
C SER A 293 17.44 -0.25 -11.81
N ALA A 294 17.48 -0.85 -13.01
CA ALA A 294 16.24 -1.15 -13.76
C ALA A 294 15.29 -2.08 -12.98
N ALA A 295 15.84 -3.06 -12.26
CA ALA A 295 15.05 -3.99 -11.45
C ALA A 295 14.41 -3.28 -10.24
N GLU A 296 15.14 -2.37 -9.61
CA GLU A 296 14.62 -1.56 -8.50
C GLU A 296 13.53 -0.59 -8.95
N LEU A 297 13.71 0.07 -10.11
CA LEU A 297 12.68 0.94 -10.66
C LEU A 297 11.39 0.15 -10.98
N ASN A 298 11.52 -1.04 -11.57
CA ASN A 298 10.38 -1.92 -11.83
C ASN A 298 9.70 -2.38 -10.53
N ARG A 299 10.49 -2.75 -9.52
CA ARG A 299 9.96 -3.09 -8.18
C ARG A 299 9.19 -1.90 -7.59
N LEU A 300 9.71 -0.69 -7.67
CA LEU A 300 9.01 0.52 -7.21
C LEU A 300 7.69 0.72 -7.94
N PHE A 301 7.64 0.48 -9.25
CA PHE A 301 6.38 0.48 -9.99
C PHE A 301 5.42 -0.64 -9.57
N GLU A 302 5.89 -1.74 -8.99
CA GLU A 302 5.03 -2.86 -8.55
C GLU A 302 4.62 -2.75 -7.08
N THR A 303 5.39 -2.04 -6.25
CA THR A 303 5.13 -1.95 -4.81
C THR A 303 4.60 -0.61 -4.35
N GLU A 304 4.95 0.49 -5.04
CA GLU A 304 4.59 1.84 -4.61
C GLU A 304 3.42 2.40 -5.45
N PRO A 305 2.21 2.59 -4.85
CA PRO A 305 1.06 3.16 -5.56
C PRO A 305 1.32 4.54 -6.15
N LEU A 306 2.16 5.36 -5.48
CA LEU A 306 2.50 6.70 -5.96
C LEU A 306 3.26 6.65 -7.30
N MET A 307 4.19 5.70 -7.45
CA MET A 307 4.95 5.52 -8.68
C MET A 307 4.04 5.10 -9.84
N ARG A 308 2.96 4.38 -9.55
CA ARG A 308 1.93 3.97 -10.53
C ARG A 308 0.91 5.05 -10.87
N HIS A 309 0.88 6.15 -10.13
CA HIS A 309 -0.11 7.19 -10.38
C HIS A 309 0.14 7.89 -11.73
N ALA A 310 -0.91 8.05 -12.54
CA ALA A 310 -0.80 8.54 -13.91
C ALA A 310 -0.15 9.94 -14.00
N THR A 311 -0.45 10.83 -13.05
CA THR A 311 0.14 12.18 -13.03
C THR A 311 1.64 12.16 -12.72
N PHE A 312 2.08 11.25 -11.84
CA PHE A 312 3.48 11.08 -11.51
C PHE A 312 4.25 10.49 -12.70
N GLN A 313 3.69 9.44 -13.32
CA GLN A 313 4.24 8.88 -14.56
C GLN A 313 4.31 9.91 -15.68
N ARG A 314 3.30 10.79 -15.79
CA ARG A 314 3.30 11.89 -16.76
C ARG A 314 4.41 12.90 -16.47
N MET A 315 4.61 13.29 -15.22
CA MET A 315 5.70 14.17 -14.82
C MET A 315 7.07 13.55 -15.16
N MET A 316 7.27 12.26 -14.87
CA MET A 316 8.49 11.54 -15.27
C MET A 316 8.68 11.53 -16.78
N TYR A 317 7.60 11.28 -17.53
CA TYR A 317 7.61 11.30 -18.99
C TYR A 317 8.02 12.67 -19.54
N ASP A 318 7.42 13.76 -19.04
CA ASP A 318 7.73 15.11 -19.49
C ASP A 318 9.17 15.50 -19.13
N ALA A 319 9.66 15.13 -17.94
CA ALA A 319 11.06 15.35 -17.54
C ALA A 319 12.05 14.60 -18.44
N ALA A 320 11.79 13.34 -18.75
CA ALA A 320 12.63 12.55 -19.66
C ALA A 320 12.57 13.07 -21.10
N ARG A 321 11.39 13.49 -21.57
CA ARG A 321 11.24 14.16 -22.87
C ARG A 321 12.06 15.44 -22.94
N TYR A 322 12.04 16.26 -21.89
CA TYR A 322 12.86 17.48 -21.82
C TYR A 322 14.35 17.15 -21.90
N ARG A 323 14.82 16.16 -21.14
CA ARG A 323 16.23 15.69 -21.20
C ARG A 323 16.62 15.22 -22.60
N LEU A 324 15.75 14.44 -23.26
CA LEU A 324 15.97 13.98 -24.63
C LEU A 324 16.10 15.16 -25.60
N MET A 325 15.23 16.17 -25.46
CA MET A 325 15.32 17.39 -26.28
C MET A 325 16.60 18.18 -26.02
N MET A 326 17.08 18.24 -24.78
CA MET A 326 18.35 18.92 -24.44
C MET A 326 19.54 18.18 -25.04
N ARG A 327 19.59 16.85 -24.91
CA ARG A 327 20.62 16.02 -25.55
C ARG A 327 20.64 16.17 -27.07
N ALA A 328 19.47 16.15 -27.72
CA ALA A 328 19.37 16.34 -29.16
C ALA A 328 19.86 17.73 -29.62
N LYS A 329 19.70 18.77 -28.79
CA LYS A 329 20.27 20.10 -29.08
C LYS A 329 21.80 20.07 -28.99
N ASP A 330 22.34 19.43 -27.97
CA ASP A 330 23.80 19.30 -27.80
C ASP A 330 24.42 18.47 -28.94
N ASP A 331 23.77 17.39 -29.37
CA ASP A 331 24.17 16.59 -30.52
C ASP A 331 24.10 17.37 -31.84
N ALA A 332 23.10 18.23 -32.02
CA ALA A 332 22.98 19.07 -33.20
C ALA A 332 24.07 20.16 -33.25
N VAL A 333 24.46 20.73 -32.11
CA VAL A 333 25.53 21.73 -32.01
C VAL A 333 26.91 21.11 -32.26
N THR A 334 27.13 19.87 -31.79
CA THR A 334 28.41 19.17 -31.97
C THR A 334 28.62 18.63 -33.37
N LYS A 335 27.56 18.47 -34.17
CA LYS A 335 27.67 18.08 -35.58
C LYS A 335 28.34 19.20 -36.36
N ALA A 336 29.67 19.09 -36.49
CA ALA A 336 30.54 20.09 -37.10
C ALA A 336 29.94 20.56 -38.43
N VAL A 337 29.67 21.86 -38.53
CA VAL A 337 29.24 22.49 -39.78
C VAL A 337 30.27 22.11 -40.84
N PRO A 338 29.86 21.44 -41.94
CA PRO A 338 30.79 21.02 -42.96
C PRO A 338 31.60 22.25 -43.40
N PRO A 339 32.94 22.16 -43.43
CA PRO A 339 33.79 23.31 -43.70
C PRO A 339 33.34 23.96 -44.99
N VAL A 340 33.05 25.27 -44.94
CA VAL A 340 32.58 26.02 -46.10
C VAL A 340 33.66 25.97 -47.17
N MET A 341 33.47 25.10 -48.17
CA MET A 341 34.37 25.01 -49.32
C MET A 341 34.24 26.30 -50.11
N ARG A 342 35.27 27.16 -50.03
CA ARG A 342 35.33 28.38 -50.82
C ARG A 342 35.48 28.01 -52.30
N PRO A 343 34.55 28.40 -53.18
CA PRO A 343 34.72 28.21 -54.61
C PRO A 343 36.01 28.90 -55.06
N GLY A 344 36.94 28.14 -55.65
CA GLY A 344 38.16 28.70 -56.26
C GLY A 344 39.47 28.48 -55.50
N VAL A 345 39.48 27.85 -54.32
CA VAL A 345 40.74 27.41 -53.70
C VAL A 345 41.04 26.00 -54.21
N ALA A 346 41.98 25.87 -55.15
CA ALA A 346 42.45 24.57 -55.61
C ALA A 346 42.98 23.77 -54.41
N THR A 347 42.32 22.67 -54.09
CA THR A 347 42.76 21.73 -53.04
C THR A 347 44.19 21.33 -53.35
N SER A 348 45.09 21.73 -52.44
CA SER A 348 46.52 21.50 -52.60
C SER A 348 46.73 19.99 -52.75
N SER A 349 47.63 19.58 -53.65
CA SER A 349 47.89 18.16 -53.96
C SER A 349 48.26 17.31 -52.73
N ARG A 350 48.60 17.96 -51.60
CA ARG A 350 48.97 17.36 -50.33
C ARG A 350 47.78 16.80 -49.54
N GLU A 351 46.62 17.46 -49.57
CA GLU A 351 45.39 16.99 -48.89
C GLU A 351 44.81 15.75 -49.59
N ARG A 352 44.78 15.74 -50.93
CA ARG A 352 44.36 14.56 -51.73
C ARG A 352 45.22 13.31 -51.49
N GLY A 353 46.42 13.47 -50.94
CA GLY A 353 47.30 12.35 -50.55
C GLY A 353 47.00 11.78 -49.17
N GLN A 354 46.40 12.58 -48.26
CA GLN A 354 46.02 12.15 -46.91
C GLN A 354 44.78 11.25 -46.97
N ASP A 355 43.78 11.60 -47.79
CA ASP A 355 42.55 10.81 -47.96
C ASP A 355 42.81 9.35 -48.39
N LEU A 356 43.75 9.12 -49.31
CA LEU A 356 44.08 7.76 -49.75
C LEU A 356 44.77 6.94 -48.67
N ARG A 357 45.58 7.58 -47.80
CA ARG A 357 46.24 6.89 -46.68
C ARG A 357 45.21 6.52 -45.61
N GLU A 358 44.27 7.41 -45.33
CA GLU A 358 43.17 7.15 -44.39
C GLU A 358 42.23 6.06 -44.89
N LEU A 359 41.82 6.09 -46.17
CA LEU A 359 41.00 5.04 -46.78
C LEU A 359 41.73 3.68 -46.77
N ASN A 360 43.05 3.68 -46.99
CA ASN A 360 43.85 2.46 -46.92
C ASN A 360 43.98 1.94 -45.49
N ALA A 361 44.15 2.82 -44.50
CA ALA A 361 44.17 2.45 -43.09
C ALA A 361 42.82 1.89 -42.62
N ARG A 362 41.71 2.51 -43.04
CA ARG A 362 40.35 2.04 -42.78
C ARG A 362 40.13 0.65 -43.36
N LEU A 363 40.45 0.44 -44.63
CA LEU A 363 40.36 -0.87 -45.28
C LEU A 363 41.19 -1.94 -44.55
N THR A 364 42.39 -1.59 -44.10
CA THR A 364 43.25 -2.52 -43.35
C THR A 364 42.65 -2.85 -41.97
N SER A 365 41.96 -1.90 -41.34
CA SER A 365 41.35 -2.10 -40.03
C SER A 365 39.98 -2.80 -40.07
N SER A 366 39.13 -2.48 -41.05
CA SER A 366 37.75 -2.97 -41.14
C SER A 366 37.62 -4.25 -41.97
N GLY A 367 38.46 -4.41 -43.01
CA GLY A 367 38.34 -5.48 -44.00
C GLY A 367 37.05 -5.43 -44.84
N ASP A 368 36.26 -4.36 -44.75
CA ASP A 368 34.94 -4.29 -45.40
C ASP A 368 35.04 -3.97 -46.90
N LEU A 369 34.17 -4.60 -47.70
CA LEU A 369 34.13 -4.44 -49.15
C LEU A 369 33.81 -3.00 -49.56
N LYS A 370 33.03 -2.28 -48.75
CA LYS A 370 32.68 -0.87 -48.99
C LYS A 370 33.90 0.04 -48.97
N ASP A 371 34.82 -0.18 -48.03
CA ASP A 371 36.05 0.58 -47.92
C ASP A 371 37.00 0.28 -49.08
N ALA A 372 36.99 -0.97 -49.57
CA ALA A 372 37.75 -1.37 -50.76
C ALA A 372 37.25 -0.67 -52.03
N VAL A 373 35.93 -0.60 -52.21
CA VAL A 373 35.30 0.11 -53.34
C VAL A 373 35.57 1.60 -53.27
N ALA A 374 35.47 2.23 -52.09
CA ALA A 374 35.77 3.64 -51.90
C ALA A 374 37.24 3.96 -52.26
N LEU A 375 38.18 3.13 -51.82
CA LEU A 375 39.60 3.26 -52.17
C LEU A 375 39.84 3.08 -53.68
N TYR A 376 39.15 2.14 -54.32
CA TYR A 376 39.26 1.91 -55.77
C TYR A 376 38.73 3.09 -56.59
N GLN A 377 37.55 3.62 -56.24
CA GLN A 377 36.98 4.80 -56.89
C GLN A 377 37.87 6.04 -56.73
N ALA A 378 38.44 6.23 -55.54
CA ALA A 378 39.39 7.32 -55.28
C ALA A 378 40.71 7.19 -56.08
N ARG A 379 41.13 5.96 -56.43
CA ARG A 379 42.28 5.75 -57.34
C ARG A 379 41.92 6.03 -58.79
N ILE A 380 40.71 5.66 -59.24
CA ILE A 380 40.26 5.89 -60.62
C ILE A 380 40.15 7.39 -60.92
N SER A 381 39.54 8.16 -60.02
CA SER A 381 39.33 9.61 -60.22
C SER A 381 40.63 10.42 -60.27
N ARG A 382 41.79 9.79 -59.98
CA ARG A 382 43.12 10.40 -60.00
C ARG A 382 43.93 10.08 -61.26
N ARG A 383 43.44 9.16 -62.10
CA ARG A 383 44.06 8.87 -63.40
C ARG A 383 43.67 10.02 -64.35
N PRO A 384 44.63 10.80 -64.87
CA PRO A 384 44.34 11.94 -65.74
C PRO A 384 43.72 11.53 -67.07
#